data_AF-A0A929ULL9-F1
#
_entry.id   AF-A0A929ULL9-F1
#
_cell.length_a   1.000
_cell.length_b   1.000
_cell.length_c   1.000
_cell.angle_alpha   90.00
_cell.angle_beta   90.00
_cell.angle_gamma   90.00
#
_symmetry.space_group_name_H-M   'P 1'
#
loop_
_entity.id
_entity.type
_entity.pdbx_description
1 polymer ?
#
loop_
_entity_poly.entity_id
_entity_poly.type
_entity_poly.pdbx_seq_one_letter_code
_entity_poly.pdbx_strand_id
1 'polypeptide(L)'
;GYNEEKNVIEERNRDWQVEQPGKGFLFPAFIDRASDIHELLYFTKKPDELHPEMIEALFGTVPPLSSKDQREGFQEIVQETIGEDGDYAIMQNIHENLNQMMEDHEEEKENLSLSKKEVKQLLQDSGVEQEKLEQFDKTFEASFSREDYPLLAGNIANTRKFELETPDVIIKVNPERADLVETRWIDGRQCLVIKVDDHIEVNGVQVRTLRTPGQPNSFLQ
;
A
#
# COMPACT_ATOMS: atom_id res chain seq x y z
N GLY A 1 27.89 -25.39 37.83
CA GLY A 1 28.77 -24.28 37.48
C GLY A 1 29.21 -23.56 38.74
N TYR A 2 30.29 -22.80 38.68
CA TYR A 2 30.72 -21.98 39.82
C TYR A 2 29.79 -20.77 39.96
N ASN A 3 29.24 -20.54 41.16
CA ASN A 3 28.50 -19.34 41.52
C ASN A 3 29.45 -18.41 42.29
N GLU A 4 29.83 -17.28 41.68
CA GLU A 4 30.77 -16.31 42.26
C GLU A 4 30.22 -15.60 43.51
N GLU A 5 28.90 -15.40 43.60
CA GLU A 5 28.27 -14.72 44.74
C GLU A 5 28.19 -15.61 45.98
N LYS A 6 27.93 -16.90 45.78
CA LYS A 6 27.85 -17.89 46.88
C LYS A 6 29.16 -18.64 47.10
N ASN A 7 30.15 -18.46 46.21
CA ASN A 7 31.45 -19.11 46.25
C ASN A 7 31.39 -20.65 46.34
N VAL A 8 30.39 -21.26 45.67
CA VAL A 8 30.15 -22.71 45.66
C VAL A 8 29.98 -23.23 44.24
N ILE A 9 30.28 -24.50 44.03
CA ILE A 9 29.94 -25.23 42.80
C ILE A 9 28.52 -25.78 42.99
N GLU A 10 27.54 -25.19 42.31
CA GLU A 10 26.14 -25.62 42.32
C GLU A 10 25.66 -25.94 40.91
N GLU A 11 24.49 -26.58 40.78
CA GLU A 11 23.85 -26.78 39.49
C GLU A 11 23.52 -25.41 38.89
N ARG A 12 24.08 -25.10 37.72
CA ARG A 12 23.88 -23.79 37.09
C ARG A 12 22.49 -23.80 36.48
N ASN A 13 21.57 -23.00 37.03
CA ASN A 13 20.24 -22.84 36.45
C ASN A 13 20.41 -22.27 35.03
N ARG A 14 20.16 -23.10 34.02
CA ARG A 14 20.26 -22.71 32.61
C ARG A 14 18.91 -22.16 32.20
N ASP A 15 18.67 -20.89 32.51
CA ASP A 15 17.58 -20.13 31.90
C ASP A 15 17.94 -19.86 30.43
N TRP A 16 17.89 -20.90 29.62
CA TRP A 16 17.89 -20.76 28.17
C TRP A 16 16.47 -20.40 27.77
N GLN A 17 16.15 -19.11 27.83
CA GLN A 17 15.00 -18.61 27.12
C GLN A 17 15.33 -18.67 25.62
N VAL A 18 15.01 -19.80 25.00
CA VAL A 18 15.10 -19.95 23.54
C VAL A 18 13.96 -19.16 22.95
N GLU A 19 14.23 -17.91 22.57
CA GLU A 19 13.29 -17.12 21.79
C GLU A 19 13.22 -17.65 20.35
N GLN A 20 12.12 -17.34 19.66
CA GLN A 20 12.02 -17.62 18.24
C GLN A 20 13.15 -16.90 17.49
N PRO A 21 13.76 -17.54 16.47
CA PRO A 21 14.86 -16.94 15.73
C PRO A 21 14.44 -15.59 15.15
N GLY A 22 15.28 -14.57 15.31
CA GLY A 22 15.02 -13.24 14.74
C GLY A 22 15.30 -13.19 13.23
N LYS A 23 16.33 -13.91 12.79
CA LYS A 23 16.75 -14.07 11.38
C LYS A 23 17.29 -15.48 11.21
N GLY A 24 17.06 -16.10 10.07
CA GLY A 24 17.53 -17.47 9.82
C GLY A 24 17.31 -17.90 8.39
N PHE A 25 17.83 -19.07 8.06
CA PHE A 25 17.56 -19.71 6.78
C PHE A 25 17.29 -21.20 6.96
N LEU A 26 16.61 -21.81 5.99
CA LEU A 26 16.32 -23.24 5.94
C LEU A 26 16.74 -23.79 4.58
N PHE A 27 17.62 -24.79 4.60
CA PHE A 27 18.06 -25.55 3.42
C PHE A 27 18.14 -27.05 3.74
N PRO A 28 17.63 -27.94 2.87
CA PRO A 28 16.77 -27.64 1.72
C PRO A 28 15.50 -26.90 2.16
N ALA A 29 14.94 -26.06 1.28
CA ALA A 29 13.67 -25.41 1.55
C ALA A 29 12.58 -26.45 1.86
N PHE A 30 11.58 -26.07 2.66
CA PHE A 30 10.45 -26.94 2.97
C PHE A 30 9.16 -26.27 2.53
N ILE A 31 8.67 -26.66 1.36
CA ILE A 31 7.55 -26.04 0.64
C ILE A 31 6.60 -27.17 0.23
N ASP A 32 5.28 -26.94 0.33
CA ASP A 32 4.24 -27.95 0.00
C ASP A 32 4.43 -29.32 0.67
N ARG A 33 4.88 -29.29 1.94
CA ARG A 33 5.17 -30.48 2.77
C ARG A 33 6.28 -31.38 2.19
N ALA A 34 7.12 -30.86 1.32
CA ALA A 34 8.26 -31.55 0.73
C ALA A 34 9.56 -30.75 0.91
N SER A 35 10.68 -31.45 0.87
CA SER A 35 12.01 -30.83 0.84
C SER A 35 12.39 -30.50 -0.60
N ASP A 36 12.78 -29.26 -0.86
CA ASP A 36 13.29 -28.79 -2.13
C ASP A 36 14.77 -28.43 -2.03
N ILE A 37 15.62 -29.15 -2.75
CA ILE A 37 17.08 -28.97 -2.77
C ILE A 37 17.54 -27.81 -3.68
N HIS A 38 16.64 -27.27 -4.49
CA HIS A 38 16.90 -26.17 -5.40
C HIS A 38 16.55 -24.82 -4.79
N GLU A 39 15.82 -24.80 -3.68
CA GLU A 39 15.37 -23.59 -3.01
C GLU A 39 15.94 -23.45 -1.59
N LEU A 40 16.02 -22.21 -1.12
CA LEU A 40 16.43 -21.83 0.23
C LEU A 40 15.41 -20.85 0.78
N LEU A 41 14.93 -21.08 2.00
CA LEU A 41 14.01 -20.13 2.65
C LEU A 41 14.80 -19.22 3.59
N TYR A 42 14.63 -17.91 3.43
CA TYR A 42 15.13 -16.92 4.37
C TYR A 42 13.98 -16.38 5.22
N PHE A 43 14.20 -16.33 6.53
CA PHE A 43 13.25 -15.84 7.51
C PHE A 43 13.81 -14.60 8.19
N THR A 44 12.98 -13.56 8.30
CA THR A 44 13.18 -12.43 9.20
C THR A 44 11.91 -12.19 10.00
N LYS A 45 12.04 -11.93 11.30
CA LYS A 45 10.91 -11.60 12.17
C LYS A 45 10.29 -10.24 11.82
N LYS A 46 11.09 -9.32 11.29
CA LYS A 46 10.67 -7.99 10.86
C LYS A 46 10.97 -7.84 9.37
N PRO A 47 9.95 -7.65 8.51
CA PRO A 47 10.15 -7.57 7.06
C PRO A 47 11.02 -6.38 6.65
N ASP A 48 11.00 -5.30 7.44
CA ASP A 48 11.79 -4.09 7.17
C ASP A 48 13.24 -4.19 7.69
N GLU A 49 13.60 -5.27 8.39
CA GLU A 49 14.97 -5.50 8.92
C GLU A 49 15.66 -6.65 8.16
N LEU A 50 15.65 -6.58 6.82
CA LEU A 50 16.42 -7.49 5.97
C LEU A 50 17.92 -7.38 6.28
N HIS A 51 18.66 -8.45 6.03
CA HIS A 51 20.13 -8.46 6.12
C HIS A 51 20.70 -8.64 4.72
N PRO A 52 21.01 -7.54 4.01
CA PRO A 52 21.43 -7.58 2.60
C PRO A 52 22.59 -8.54 2.36
N GLU A 53 23.62 -8.49 3.20
CA GLU A 53 24.83 -9.32 3.07
C GLU A 53 24.51 -10.82 3.23
N MET A 54 23.53 -11.16 4.05
CA MET A 54 23.09 -12.54 4.23
C MET A 54 22.28 -13.02 3.02
N ILE A 55 21.41 -12.17 2.47
CA ILE A 55 20.63 -12.48 1.26
C ILE A 55 21.57 -12.64 0.06
N GLU A 56 22.55 -11.75 -0.09
CA GLU A 56 23.56 -11.83 -1.14
C GLU A 56 24.43 -13.09 -0.98
N ALA A 57 24.87 -13.41 0.23
CA ALA A 57 25.68 -14.61 0.48
C ALA A 57 24.90 -15.92 0.24
N LEU A 58 23.60 -15.96 0.55
CA LEU A 58 22.79 -17.18 0.43
C LEU A 58 22.19 -17.37 -0.96
N PHE A 59 21.75 -16.30 -1.61
CA PHE A 59 21.03 -16.34 -2.89
C PHE A 59 21.81 -15.75 -4.07
N GLY A 60 22.93 -15.06 -3.82
CA GLY A 60 23.67 -14.35 -4.86
C GLY A 60 22.88 -13.19 -5.48
N THR A 61 21.90 -12.66 -4.75
CA THR A 61 21.01 -11.59 -5.23
C THR A 61 20.91 -10.45 -4.24
N VAL A 62 20.43 -9.33 -4.73
CA VAL A 62 20.11 -8.13 -3.96
C VAL A 62 18.75 -8.30 -3.28
N PRO A 63 18.60 -7.85 -2.02
CA PRO A 63 17.34 -7.97 -1.30
C PRO A 63 16.18 -7.34 -2.06
N PRO A 64 14.96 -7.91 -1.96
CA PRO A 64 13.77 -7.25 -2.45
C PRO A 64 13.49 -6.01 -1.60
N LEU A 65 12.84 -5.01 -2.20
CA LEU A 65 12.31 -3.86 -1.49
C LEU A 65 11.16 -4.29 -0.58
N SER A 66 11.09 -3.70 0.61
CA SER A 66 9.98 -3.93 1.52
C SER A 66 8.66 -3.44 0.91
N SER A 67 7.51 -3.94 1.40
CA SER A 67 6.20 -3.42 0.99
C SER A 67 6.08 -1.92 1.21
N LYS A 68 6.74 -1.41 2.27
CA LYS A 68 6.78 0.02 2.58
C LYS A 68 7.55 0.80 1.51
N ASP A 69 8.76 0.35 1.17
CA ASP A 69 9.60 1.04 0.18
C ASP A 69 8.98 1.01 -1.22
N GLN A 70 8.34 -0.10 -1.61
CA GLN A 70 7.60 -0.19 -2.88
C GLN A 70 6.45 0.82 -2.93
N ARG A 71 5.70 0.94 -1.84
CA ARG A 71 4.58 1.89 -1.73
C ARG A 71 5.06 3.34 -1.76
N GLU A 72 6.10 3.67 -0.99
CA GLU A 72 6.67 5.02 -0.93
C GLU A 72 7.27 5.42 -2.28
N GLY A 73 8.02 4.52 -2.94
CA GLY A 73 8.56 4.77 -4.27
C GLY A 73 7.46 4.92 -5.34
N PHE A 74 6.37 4.13 -5.27
CA PHE A 74 5.23 4.31 -6.17
C PHE A 74 4.55 5.68 -5.95
N GLN A 75 4.35 6.09 -4.70
CA GLN A 75 3.80 7.42 -4.37
C GLN A 75 4.69 8.56 -4.89
N GLU A 76 6.01 8.43 -4.75
CA GLU A 76 6.97 9.40 -5.30
C GLU A 76 6.85 9.48 -6.83
N ILE A 77 6.80 8.34 -7.53
CA ILE A 77 6.64 8.31 -8.99
C ILE A 77 5.34 8.99 -9.42
N VAL A 78 4.23 8.67 -8.75
CA VAL A 78 2.93 9.28 -9.02
C VAL A 78 3.00 10.80 -8.81
N GLN A 79 3.59 11.24 -7.69
CA GLN A 79 3.71 12.66 -7.35
C GLN A 79 4.60 13.43 -8.34
N GLU A 80 5.80 12.92 -8.66
CA GLU A 80 6.74 13.55 -9.58
C GLU A 80 6.22 13.56 -11.03
N THR A 81 5.52 12.50 -11.44
CA THR A 81 4.94 12.44 -12.80
C THR A 81 3.76 13.39 -12.93
N ILE A 82 2.86 13.42 -11.94
CA ILE A 82 1.65 14.26 -12.01
C ILE A 82 1.99 15.75 -11.77
N GLY A 83 2.95 16.03 -10.90
CA GLY A 83 3.37 17.37 -10.49
C GLY A 83 2.37 18.07 -9.56
N GLU A 84 2.59 19.36 -9.30
CA GLU A 84 1.74 20.19 -8.42
C GLU A 84 0.31 20.39 -8.97
N ASP A 85 0.13 20.26 -10.29
CA ASP A 85 -1.17 20.38 -10.97
C ASP A 85 -1.96 19.06 -11.01
N GLY A 86 -1.73 18.17 -10.05
CA GLY A 86 -2.44 16.90 -9.97
C GLY A 86 -3.91 17.06 -9.66
N ASP A 87 -4.76 16.76 -10.64
CA ASP A 87 -6.19 16.69 -10.41
C ASP A 87 -6.53 15.45 -9.57
N TYR A 88 -7.41 15.64 -8.59
CA TYR A 88 -8.00 14.58 -7.78
C TYR A 88 -8.54 13.43 -8.66
N ALA A 89 -9.10 13.78 -9.83
CA ALA A 89 -9.61 12.80 -10.79
C ALA A 89 -8.55 11.78 -11.24
N ILE A 90 -7.30 12.22 -11.45
CA ILE A 90 -6.21 11.31 -11.85
C ILE A 90 -5.90 10.33 -10.72
N MET A 91 -5.81 10.81 -9.47
CA MET A 91 -5.56 9.95 -8.31
C MET A 91 -6.68 8.93 -8.08
N GLN A 92 -7.93 9.35 -8.27
CA GLN A 92 -9.07 8.46 -8.23
C GLN A 92 -8.97 7.38 -9.32
N ASN A 93 -8.68 7.77 -10.56
CA ASN A 93 -8.54 6.83 -11.67
C ASN A 93 -7.39 5.84 -11.44
N ILE A 94 -6.24 6.28 -10.90
CA ILE A 94 -5.12 5.38 -10.55
C ILE A 94 -5.60 4.33 -9.54
N HIS A 95 -6.31 4.76 -8.50
CA HIS A 95 -6.83 3.86 -7.46
C HIS A 95 -7.84 2.86 -8.04
N GLU A 96 -8.77 3.33 -8.88
CA GLU A 96 -9.77 2.49 -9.54
C GLU A 96 -9.14 1.49 -10.51
N ASN A 97 -8.27 1.94 -11.41
CA ASN A 97 -7.59 1.09 -12.39
C ASN A 97 -6.72 0.03 -11.71
N LEU A 98 -5.99 0.40 -10.66
CA LEU A 98 -5.15 -0.55 -9.92
C LEU A 98 -5.98 -1.59 -9.17
N ASN A 99 -7.12 -1.19 -8.58
CA ASN A 99 -8.04 -2.16 -7.95
C ASN A 99 -8.67 -3.08 -8.99
N GLN A 100 -9.07 -2.55 -10.15
CA GLN A 100 -9.61 -3.37 -11.24
C GLN A 100 -8.58 -4.40 -11.72
N MET A 101 -7.31 -4.00 -11.90
CA MET A 101 -6.23 -4.94 -12.23
C MET A 101 -6.09 -6.05 -11.17
N MET A 102 -6.28 -5.75 -9.90
CA MET A 102 -6.24 -6.78 -8.85
C MET A 102 -7.47 -7.69 -8.87
N GLU A 103 -8.65 -7.14 -9.17
CA GLU A 103 -9.90 -7.91 -9.31
C GLU A 103 -9.89 -8.82 -10.54
N ASP A 104 -9.32 -8.38 -11.66
CA ASP A 104 -9.22 -9.23 -12.86
C ASP A 104 -8.29 -10.45 -12.65
N HIS A 105 -7.45 -10.40 -11.62
CA HIS A 105 -6.45 -11.42 -11.27
C HIS A 105 -6.76 -12.13 -9.94
N GLU A 106 -8.04 -12.40 -9.61
CA GLU A 106 -8.45 -12.95 -8.31
C GLU A 106 -7.72 -14.22 -7.84
N GLU A 107 -7.34 -15.10 -8.78
CA GLU A 107 -6.64 -16.36 -8.46
C GLU A 107 -5.15 -16.15 -8.09
N GLU A 108 -4.56 -14.99 -8.43
CA GLU A 108 -3.15 -14.64 -8.19
C GLU A 108 -2.98 -13.25 -7.54
N LYS A 109 -4.01 -12.75 -6.85
CA LYS A 109 -4.05 -11.40 -6.25
C LYS A 109 -2.82 -11.03 -5.43
N GLU A 110 -2.25 -11.99 -4.69
CA GLU A 110 -1.08 -11.76 -3.83
C GLU A 110 0.25 -11.73 -4.58
N ASN A 111 0.28 -12.25 -5.82
CA ASN A 111 1.47 -12.36 -6.66
C ASN A 111 1.42 -11.46 -7.91
N LEU A 112 0.33 -10.71 -8.12
CA LEU A 112 0.23 -9.78 -9.24
C LEU A 112 1.36 -8.76 -9.15
N SER A 113 2.23 -8.78 -10.15
CA SER A 113 3.37 -7.88 -10.26
C SER A 113 3.26 -7.03 -11.51
N LEU A 114 3.55 -5.74 -11.37
CA LEU A 114 3.53 -4.77 -12.45
C LEU A 114 4.98 -4.43 -12.81
N SER A 115 5.32 -4.60 -14.07
CA SER A 115 6.56 -4.10 -14.67
C SER A 115 6.55 -2.58 -14.80
N LYS A 116 7.72 -1.97 -15.01
CA LYS A 116 7.87 -0.54 -15.32
C LYS A 116 6.91 -0.07 -16.43
N LYS A 117 6.73 -0.88 -17.48
CA LYS A 117 5.84 -0.57 -18.60
C LYS A 117 4.37 -0.58 -18.19
N GLU A 118 3.96 -1.55 -17.38
CA GLU A 118 2.58 -1.64 -16.88
C GLU A 118 2.26 -0.50 -15.91
N VAL A 119 3.23 -0.10 -15.07
CA VAL A 119 3.08 1.10 -14.22
C VAL A 119 2.94 2.37 -15.07
N LYS A 120 3.73 2.50 -16.15
CA LYS A 120 3.62 3.64 -17.08
C LYS A 120 2.26 3.67 -17.76
N GLN A 121 1.78 2.51 -18.22
CA GLN A 121 0.49 2.35 -18.85
C GLN A 121 -0.66 2.67 -17.88
N LEU A 122 -0.57 2.22 -16.62
CA LEU A 122 -1.52 2.55 -15.56
C LEU A 122 -1.67 4.07 -15.38
N LEU A 123 -0.55 4.81 -15.33
CA LEU A 123 -0.61 6.27 -15.23
C LEU A 123 -1.25 6.91 -16.46
N GLN A 124 -0.91 6.43 -17.66
CA GLN A 124 -1.49 6.91 -18.91
C GLN A 124 -3.00 6.67 -18.97
N ASP A 125 -3.45 5.45 -18.65
CA ASP A 125 -4.87 5.04 -18.63
C ASP A 125 -5.67 5.79 -17.55
N SER A 126 -4.97 6.27 -16.52
CA SER A 126 -5.56 7.09 -15.45
C SER A 126 -5.69 8.57 -15.82
N GLY A 127 -5.23 8.98 -17.01
CA GLY A 127 -5.37 10.34 -17.52
C GLY A 127 -4.12 11.22 -17.39
N VAL A 128 -2.95 10.65 -17.08
CA VAL A 128 -1.69 11.39 -17.11
C VAL A 128 -1.29 11.66 -18.56
N GLU A 129 -1.09 12.94 -18.89
CA GLU A 129 -0.70 13.38 -20.22
C GLU A 129 0.69 12.88 -20.62
N GLN A 130 0.88 12.63 -21.92
CA GLN A 130 2.12 12.07 -22.45
C GLN A 130 3.36 12.92 -22.14
N GLU A 131 3.23 14.25 -22.12
CA GLU A 131 4.31 15.19 -21.78
C GLU A 131 4.82 14.96 -20.35
N LYS A 132 3.90 14.68 -19.42
CA LYS A 132 4.23 14.39 -18.01
C LYS A 132 4.94 13.04 -17.85
N LEU A 133 4.68 12.09 -18.74
CA LEU A 133 5.32 10.77 -18.75
C LEU A 133 6.75 10.76 -19.32
N GLU A 134 7.25 11.88 -19.84
CA GLU A 134 8.61 11.96 -20.40
C GLU A 134 9.70 11.69 -19.36
N GLN A 135 9.46 12.08 -18.11
CA GLN A 135 10.43 11.91 -17.01
C GLN A 135 10.22 10.59 -16.25
N PHE A 136 9.09 9.91 -16.46
CA PHE A 136 8.71 8.69 -15.75
C PHE A 136 9.85 7.67 -15.68
N ASP A 137 10.52 7.40 -16.81
CA ASP A 137 11.53 6.36 -16.87
C ASP A 137 12.72 6.66 -15.94
N LYS A 138 13.09 7.94 -15.83
CA LYS A 138 14.18 8.41 -14.94
C LYS A 138 13.74 8.38 -13.48
N THR A 139 12.52 8.82 -13.19
CA THR A 139 11.97 8.81 -11.83
C THR A 139 11.85 7.38 -11.31
N PHE A 140 11.36 6.45 -12.13
CA PHE A 140 11.25 5.04 -11.77
C PHE A 140 12.60 4.43 -11.40
N GLU A 141 13.63 4.66 -12.23
CA GLU A 141 14.99 4.20 -11.97
C GLU A 141 15.59 4.83 -10.71
N ALA A 142 15.30 6.10 -10.43
CA ALA A 142 15.74 6.78 -9.24
C ALA A 142 15.08 6.20 -7.97
N SER A 143 13.77 6.01 -7.97
CA SER A 143 13.02 5.52 -6.80
C SER A 143 13.34 4.06 -6.44
N PHE A 144 13.62 3.20 -7.42
CA PHE A 144 13.88 1.77 -7.16
C PHE A 144 15.33 1.34 -7.37
N SER A 145 16.20 2.25 -7.80
CA SER A 145 17.61 1.97 -8.12
C SER A 145 17.81 0.83 -9.13
N ARG A 146 16.79 0.52 -9.94
CA ARG A 146 16.79 -0.51 -10.99
C ARG A 146 15.83 -0.12 -12.11
N GLU A 147 16.19 -0.47 -13.33
CA GLU A 147 15.40 -0.17 -14.53
C GLU A 147 14.11 -0.99 -14.59
N ASP A 148 14.15 -2.27 -14.24
CA ASP A 148 13.02 -3.20 -14.40
C ASP A 148 12.59 -3.84 -13.07
N TYR A 149 12.50 -3.06 -11.98
CA TYR A 149 12.00 -3.59 -10.71
C TYR A 149 10.49 -3.89 -10.78
N PRO A 150 10.03 -5.13 -10.55
CA PRO A 150 8.60 -5.45 -10.53
C PRO A 150 7.96 -4.98 -9.21
N LEU A 151 6.83 -4.27 -9.29
CA LEU A 151 6.06 -3.84 -8.12
C LEU A 151 4.91 -4.79 -7.86
N LEU A 152 4.79 -5.28 -6.63
CA LEU A 152 3.62 -6.08 -6.27
C LEU A 152 2.40 -5.18 -6.13
N ALA A 153 1.33 -5.49 -6.86
CA ALA A 153 0.09 -4.72 -6.85
C ALA A 153 -0.43 -4.54 -5.41
N GLY A 154 -0.43 -5.61 -4.62
CA GLY A 154 -0.86 -5.57 -3.21
C GLY A 154 0.00 -4.70 -2.29
N ASN A 155 1.25 -4.37 -2.67
CA ASN A 155 2.10 -3.44 -1.90
C ASN A 155 1.81 -1.98 -2.24
N ILE A 156 1.48 -1.69 -3.51
CA ILE A 156 1.26 -0.32 -3.99
C ILE A 156 -0.21 0.12 -3.94
N ALA A 157 -1.15 -0.82 -4.06
CA ALA A 157 -2.57 -0.57 -3.97
C ALA A 157 -3.02 -0.43 -2.51
N ASN A 158 -3.75 0.64 -2.20
CA ASN A 158 -4.39 0.79 -0.90
C ASN A 158 -5.86 0.36 -0.96
N THR A 159 -6.07 -0.94 -1.13
CA THR A 159 -7.42 -1.55 -1.24
C THR A 159 -8.28 -1.34 0.01
N ARG A 160 -7.68 -1.01 1.15
CA ARG A 160 -8.37 -0.91 2.45
C ARG A 160 -8.75 0.51 2.84
N LYS A 161 -8.14 1.52 2.22
CA LYS A 161 -8.35 2.93 2.61
C LYS A 161 -8.27 3.85 1.41
N PHE A 162 -9.29 4.69 1.27
CA PHE A 162 -9.27 5.87 0.43
C PHE A 162 -9.61 7.08 1.30
N GLU A 163 -8.59 7.89 1.59
CA GLU A 163 -8.70 9.02 2.52
C GLU A 163 -8.22 10.28 1.81
N LEU A 164 -8.97 11.37 1.96
CA LEU A 164 -8.56 12.71 1.53
C LEU A 164 -8.23 13.52 2.77
N GLU A 165 -7.05 14.12 2.81
CA GLU A 165 -6.59 14.91 3.94
C GLU A 165 -6.34 16.35 3.52
N THR A 166 -6.90 17.28 4.30
CA THR A 166 -6.63 18.72 4.24
C THR A 166 -6.16 19.15 5.64
N PRO A 167 -5.56 20.32 5.83
CA PRO A 167 -5.01 20.74 7.12
C PRO A 167 -5.97 20.63 8.31
N ASP A 168 -7.28 20.83 8.07
CA ASP A 168 -8.30 20.85 9.12
C ASP A 168 -9.33 19.72 9.02
N VAL A 169 -9.35 18.94 7.93
CA VAL A 169 -10.39 17.94 7.65
C VAL A 169 -9.81 16.68 7.02
N ILE A 170 -10.18 15.53 7.58
CA ILE A 170 -9.92 14.20 7.00
C ILE A 170 -11.26 13.61 6.57
N ILE A 171 -11.34 13.21 5.29
CA ILE A 171 -12.50 12.55 4.70
C ILE A 171 -12.11 11.10 4.43
N LYS A 172 -12.83 10.15 5.02
CA LYS A 172 -12.62 8.72 4.78
C LYS A 172 -13.75 8.19 3.92
N VAL A 173 -13.40 7.55 2.82
CA VAL A 173 -14.35 6.99 1.85
C VAL A 173 -14.15 5.48 1.82
N ASN A 174 -15.22 4.74 1.56
CA ASN A 174 -15.08 3.34 1.20
C ASN A 174 -14.23 3.27 -0.09
N PRO A 175 -13.11 2.51 -0.12
CA PRO A 175 -12.25 2.38 -1.29
C PRO A 175 -12.96 1.94 -2.58
N GLU A 176 -14.06 1.19 -2.46
CA GLU A 176 -14.90 0.74 -3.58
C GLU A 176 -15.86 1.84 -4.08
N ARG A 177 -15.92 2.98 -3.39
CA ARG A 177 -16.87 4.08 -3.62
C ARG A 177 -16.18 5.43 -3.78
N ALA A 178 -14.97 5.44 -4.34
CA ALA A 178 -14.26 6.67 -4.67
C ALA A 178 -15.09 7.58 -5.62
N ASP A 179 -15.97 6.97 -6.43
CA ASP A 179 -16.97 7.59 -7.33
C ASP A 179 -17.90 8.62 -6.65
N LEU A 180 -18.04 8.54 -5.32
CA LEU A 180 -18.87 9.44 -4.53
C LEU A 180 -18.28 10.84 -4.37
N VAL A 181 -16.97 11.00 -4.53
CA VAL A 181 -16.27 12.26 -4.33
C VAL A 181 -15.85 12.85 -5.67
N GLU A 182 -16.11 14.13 -5.88
CA GLU A 182 -15.69 14.86 -7.08
C GLU A 182 -15.21 16.27 -6.70
N THR A 183 -14.34 16.86 -7.52
CA THR A 183 -13.91 18.26 -7.38
C THR A 183 -14.78 19.16 -8.25
N ARG A 184 -15.30 20.26 -7.68
CA ARG A 184 -16.07 21.27 -8.43
C ARG A 184 -15.76 22.68 -7.97
N TRP A 185 -15.85 23.62 -8.92
CA TRP A 185 -15.87 25.05 -8.62
C TRP A 185 -17.29 25.48 -8.23
N ILE A 186 -17.47 25.91 -7.00
CA ILE A 186 -18.74 26.41 -6.46
C ILE A 186 -18.49 27.83 -5.97
N ASP A 187 -19.22 28.81 -6.52
CA ASP A 187 -19.11 30.23 -6.15
C ASP A 187 -17.67 30.77 -6.15
N GLY A 188 -16.86 30.34 -7.13
CA GLY A 188 -15.46 30.77 -7.27
C GLY A 188 -14.49 30.13 -6.28
N ARG A 189 -14.90 29.04 -5.61
CA ARG A 189 -14.04 28.26 -4.71
C ARG A 189 -13.96 26.82 -5.20
N GLN A 190 -12.77 26.24 -5.15
CA GLN A 190 -12.60 24.81 -5.35
C GLN A 190 -13.15 24.06 -4.14
N CYS A 191 -14.06 23.13 -4.38
CA CYS A 191 -14.74 22.34 -3.35
C CYS A 191 -14.66 20.86 -3.70
N LEU A 192 -14.57 20.04 -2.65
CA LEU A 192 -14.88 18.60 -2.73
C LEU A 192 -16.38 18.44 -2.54
N VAL A 193 -17.03 17.77 -3.48
CA VAL A 193 -18.46 17.47 -3.45
C VAL A 193 -18.60 15.97 -3.23
N ILE A 194 -19.29 15.61 -2.16
CA ILE A 194 -19.60 14.22 -1.83
C ILE A 194 -21.07 14.00 -2.15
N LYS A 195 -21.35 13.07 -3.05
CA LYS A 195 -22.72 12.61 -3.32
C LYS A 195 -23.21 11.85 -2.10
N VAL A 196 -24.34 12.29 -1.57
CA VAL A 196 -24.96 11.73 -0.36
C VAL A 196 -26.37 11.28 -0.68
N ASP A 197 -26.77 10.15 -0.11
CA ASP A 197 -28.16 9.71 -0.11
C ASP A 197 -28.93 10.31 1.08
N ASP A 198 -30.17 9.88 1.28
CA ASP A 198 -31.04 10.41 2.34
C ASP A 198 -30.62 9.98 3.76
N HIS A 199 -29.54 9.22 3.92
CA HIS A 199 -29.10 8.63 5.18
C HIS A 199 -27.77 9.23 5.67
N ILE A 200 -27.81 10.49 6.13
CA ILE A 200 -26.67 11.09 6.83
C ILE A 200 -26.82 10.97 8.33
N GLU A 201 -25.71 10.68 9.01
CA GLU A 201 -25.57 10.79 10.46
C GLU A 201 -24.52 11.81 10.83
N VAL A 202 -24.81 12.65 11.84
CA VAL A 202 -23.85 13.55 12.47
C VAL A 202 -23.70 13.10 13.92
N ASN A 203 -22.50 12.64 14.28
CA ASN A 203 -22.20 12.10 15.62
C ASN A 203 -23.18 10.98 16.04
N GLY A 204 -23.55 10.09 15.10
CA GLY A 204 -24.50 8.99 15.34
C GLY A 204 -25.98 9.39 15.40
N VAL A 205 -26.30 10.63 15.02
CA VAL A 205 -27.69 11.11 14.94
C VAL A 205 -28.07 11.30 13.49
N GLN A 206 -29.14 10.62 13.06
CA GLN A 206 -29.69 10.78 11.72
C GLN A 206 -30.13 12.22 11.47
N VAL A 207 -29.66 12.82 10.38
CA VAL A 207 -30.04 14.16 9.93
C VAL A 207 -30.46 14.14 8.46
N ARG A 208 -31.32 15.08 8.08
CA ARG A 208 -31.68 15.31 6.67
C ARG A 208 -30.75 16.38 6.09
N THR A 209 -30.27 16.15 4.86
CA THR A 209 -29.32 17.01 4.17
C THR A 209 -29.99 18.21 3.51
N LEU A 210 -30.79 17.94 2.49
CA LEU A 210 -31.53 18.92 1.72
C LEU A 210 -32.92 18.35 1.45
N ARG A 211 -33.96 19.19 1.53
CA ARG A 211 -35.28 18.79 1.04
C ARG A 211 -35.21 18.70 -0.47
N THR A 212 -35.55 17.54 -1.04
CA THR A 212 -35.80 17.44 -2.48
C THR A 212 -36.82 18.53 -2.86
N PRO A 213 -36.54 19.39 -3.86
CA PRO A 213 -37.49 20.40 -4.28
C PRO A 213 -38.81 19.71 -4.69
N GLY A 214 -39.87 19.86 -3.88
CA GLY A 214 -41.20 19.32 -4.18
C GLY A 214 -41.84 18.36 -3.16
N GLN A 215 -41.18 17.98 -2.06
CA GLN A 215 -41.87 17.21 -1.01
C GLN A 215 -42.65 18.11 -0.03
N PRO A 216 -43.99 17.93 0.12
CA PRO A 216 -44.78 18.70 1.07
C PRO A 216 -44.43 18.36 2.54
N ASN A 217 -44.51 19.37 3.40
CA ASN A 217 -44.30 19.25 4.85
C ASN A 217 -45.25 18.20 5.46
N SER A 218 -44.72 17.08 5.94
CA SER A 218 -45.49 16.09 6.72
C SER A 218 -45.42 16.32 8.24
N PHE A 219 -45.01 17.50 8.70
CA PHE A 219 -44.88 17.83 10.13
C PHE A 219 -46.00 18.74 10.66
N LEU A 220 -47.24 18.48 10.25
CA LEU A 220 -48.43 18.94 10.95
C LEU A 220 -49.41 17.77 11.06
N GLN A 221 -49.18 16.89 12.04
CA GLN A 221 -50.21 16.15 12.75
C GLN A 221 -49.74 15.87 14.17
#